data_AF-A0A2D6EJV7-F1
#
_entry.id   AF-A0A2D6EJV7-F1
#
_cell.length_a   1.000
_cell.length_b   1.000
_cell.length_c   1.000
_cell.angle_alpha   90.00
_cell.angle_beta   90.00
_cell.angle_gamma   90.00
#
_symmetry.space_group_name_H-M   'P 1'
#
loop_
_entity.id
_entity.type
_entity.pdbx_description
1 polymer ?
#
loop_
_entity_poly.entity_id
_entity_poly.type
_entity_poly.pdbx_seq_one_letter_code
_entity_poly.pdbx_strand_id
1 'polypeptide(L)'
;MKILKLFTLSYLLVFSVQAQENIASNAYDNNLRDIKEQINDLQSVVDDLETYINEVITCGDKTPPQHYDGTSCVTITERDPNIESHGKKALSGSSCTDSDKAQQYRSGNWGCKTYN
;
A
#
# COMPACT_ATOMS: atom_id res chain seq x y z
N MET A 1 -5.31 20.91 67.85
CA MET A 1 -5.15 19.61 67.15
C MET A 1 -6.02 19.43 65.90
N LYS A 2 -7.27 19.95 65.83
CA LYS A 2 -8.14 19.79 64.65
C LYS A 2 -7.67 20.54 63.39
N ILE A 3 -7.10 21.74 63.55
CA ILE A 3 -6.63 22.59 62.44
C ILE A 3 -5.42 21.97 61.72
N LEU A 4 -4.48 21.38 62.48
CA LEU A 4 -3.29 20.73 61.91
C LEU A 4 -3.65 19.49 61.07
N LYS A 5 -4.69 18.75 61.46
CA LYS A 5 -5.22 17.60 60.68
C LYS A 5 -5.93 18.02 59.39
N LEU A 6 -6.53 19.22 59.37
CA LEU A 6 -7.18 19.76 58.19
C LEU A 6 -6.13 20.15 57.14
N PHE A 7 -5.07 20.84 57.56
CA PHE A 7 -3.98 21.25 56.67
C PHE A 7 -3.26 20.07 56.01
N THR A 8 -2.97 19.00 56.76
CA THR A 8 -2.32 17.81 56.20
C THR A 8 -3.21 17.06 55.21
N LEU A 9 -4.52 17.00 55.45
CA LEU A 9 -5.47 16.36 54.54
C LEU A 9 -5.60 17.15 53.23
N SER A 10 -5.69 18.48 53.31
CA SER A 10 -5.71 19.35 52.12
C SER A 10 -4.45 19.19 51.27
N TYR A 11 -3.29 19.14 51.92
CA TYR A 11 -2.01 18.96 51.23
C TYR A 11 -1.94 17.61 50.50
N LEU A 12 -2.33 16.51 51.16
CA LEU A 12 -2.35 15.17 50.56
C LEU A 12 -3.31 15.07 49.35
N LEU A 13 -4.46 15.73 49.41
CA LEU A 13 -5.42 15.76 48.30
C LEU A 13 -4.85 16.49 47.08
N VAL A 14 -4.19 17.63 47.27
CA VAL A 14 -3.57 18.37 46.16
C VAL A 14 -2.46 17.56 45.49
N PHE A 15 -1.61 16.89 46.28
CA PHE A 15 -0.54 16.03 45.73
C PHE A 15 -1.07 14.80 44.98
N SER A 16 -2.15 14.18 45.48
CA SER A 16 -2.73 13.01 44.82
C SER A 16 -3.44 13.38 43.51
N VAL A 17 -4.12 14.53 43.45
CA VAL A 17 -4.69 15.06 42.20
C VAL A 17 -3.60 15.40 41.19
N GLN A 18 -2.54 16.11 41.59
CA GLN A 18 -1.41 16.44 40.72
C GLN A 18 -0.69 15.19 40.18
N ALA A 19 -0.49 14.17 41.02
CA ALA A 19 0.11 12.91 40.57
C ALA A 19 -0.78 12.18 39.54
N GLN A 20 -2.10 12.18 39.75
CA GLN A 20 -3.04 11.55 38.83
C GLN A 20 -3.15 12.30 37.49
N GLU A 21 -3.14 13.63 37.51
CA GLU A 21 -3.07 14.47 36.30
C GLU A 21 -1.78 14.25 35.52
N ASN A 22 -0.63 14.14 36.21
CA ASN A 22 0.64 13.82 35.56
C ASN A 22 0.66 12.42 34.91
N ILE A 23 0.08 11.41 35.57
CA ILE A 23 -0.05 10.07 34.99
C ILE A 23 -0.95 10.09 33.74
N ALA A 24 -2.08 10.80 33.81
CA ALA A 24 -2.98 10.96 32.67
C ALA A 24 -2.28 11.70 31.52
N SER A 25 -1.60 12.82 31.79
CA SER A 25 -0.84 13.57 30.79
C SER A 25 0.21 12.70 30.09
N ASN A 26 1.02 11.95 30.87
CA ASN A 26 2.02 11.05 30.31
C ASN A 26 1.39 9.96 29.44
N ALA A 27 0.22 9.44 29.80
CA ALA A 27 -0.49 8.46 28.99
C ALA A 27 -1.00 9.08 27.67
N TYR A 28 -1.52 10.30 27.70
CA TYR A 28 -1.91 11.04 26.49
C TYR A 28 -0.71 11.34 25.59
N ASP A 29 0.41 11.78 26.16
CA ASP A 29 1.64 12.08 25.41
C ASP A 29 2.21 10.83 24.74
N ASN A 30 2.19 9.67 25.42
CA ASN A 30 2.59 8.40 24.83
C ASN A 30 1.65 7.98 23.69
N ASN A 31 0.33 8.07 23.88
CA ASN A 31 -0.63 7.74 22.81
C ASN A 31 -0.45 8.65 21.58
N LEU A 32 -0.21 9.94 21.79
CA LEU A 32 0.05 10.89 20.69
C LEU A 32 1.35 10.56 19.96
N ARG A 33 2.39 10.13 20.68
CA ARG A 33 3.63 9.65 20.06
C ARG A 33 3.38 8.41 19.21
N ASP A 34 2.68 7.41 19.75
CA ASP A 34 2.42 6.16 19.03
C ASP A 34 1.57 6.39 17.78
N ILE A 35 0.56 7.27 17.84
CA ILE A 35 -0.23 7.67 16.68
C ILE A 35 0.65 8.39 15.64
N LYS A 36 1.56 9.25 16.08
CA LYS A 36 2.49 9.95 15.17
C LYS A 36 3.44 8.97 14.47
N GLU A 37 3.93 7.96 15.18
CA GLU A 37 4.75 6.90 14.61
C GLU A 37 3.96 6.10 13.57
N GLN A 38 2.73 5.68 13.89
CA GLN A 38 1.86 5.00 12.92
C GLN A 38 1.59 5.86 11.67
N ILE A 39 1.33 7.16 11.83
CA ILE A 39 1.14 8.06 10.69
C ILE A 39 2.39 8.11 9.81
N ASN A 40 3.58 8.18 10.40
CA ASN A 40 4.83 8.19 9.64
C ASN A 40 5.05 6.86 8.91
N ASP A 41 4.74 5.73 9.53
CA ASP A 41 4.85 4.41 8.90
C ASP A 41 3.89 4.28 7.72
N LEU A 42 2.63 4.73 7.87
CA LEU A 42 1.67 4.77 6.77
C LEU A 42 2.15 5.67 5.63
N GLN A 43 2.73 6.83 5.95
CA GLN A 43 3.26 7.73 4.92
C GLN A 43 4.40 7.08 4.13
N SER A 44 5.30 6.36 4.80
CA SER A 44 6.36 5.59 4.12
C SER A 44 5.79 4.56 3.16
N VAL A 45 4.72 3.85 3.55
CA VAL A 45 4.05 2.87 2.67
C VAL A 45 3.42 3.56 1.45
N VAL A 46 2.84 4.75 1.63
CA VAL A 46 2.29 5.53 0.51
C VAL A 46 3.40 5.93 -0.47
N ASP A 47 4.53 6.44 0.04
CA ASP A 47 5.66 6.88 -0.78
C ASP A 47 6.26 5.69 -1.57
N ASP A 48 6.35 4.51 -0.96
CA ASP A 48 6.79 3.27 -1.62
C ASP A 48 5.82 2.85 -2.74
N LEU A 49 4.51 2.94 -2.51
CA LEU A 49 3.49 2.63 -3.51
C LEU A 49 3.50 3.61 -4.69
N GLU A 50 3.65 4.91 -4.42
CA GLU A 50 3.78 5.93 -5.47
C GLU A 50 5.02 5.67 -6.33
N THR A 51 6.14 5.31 -5.70
CA THR A 51 7.37 4.94 -6.40
C THR A 51 7.14 3.70 -7.29
N TYR A 52 6.51 2.66 -6.75
CA TYR A 52 6.19 1.45 -7.50
C TYR A 52 5.29 1.74 -8.72
N ILE A 53 4.24 2.55 -8.54
CA ILE A 53 3.34 2.95 -9.62
C ILE A 53 4.10 3.72 -10.71
N ASN A 54 4.97 4.64 -10.32
CA ASN A 54 5.78 5.42 -11.26
C ASN A 54 6.73 4.52 -12.08
N GLU A 55 7.35 3.52 -11.45
CA GLU A 55 8.17 2.52 -12.16
C GLU A 55 7.33 1.70 -13.15
N VAL A 56 6.15 1.22 -12.74
CA VAL A 56 5.23 0.48 -13.62
C VAL A 56 4.84 1.30 -14.85
N ILE A 57 4.44 2.56 -14.66
CA ILE A 57 4.08 3.48 -15.76
C ILE A 57 5.29 3.73 -16.66
N THR A 58 6.44 4.06 -16.07
CA THR A 58 7.66 4.35 -16.83
C THR A 58 8.12 3.15 -17.66
N CYS A 59 8.01 1.93 -17.15
CA CYS A 59 8.29 0.72 -17.94
C CYS A 59 7.26 0.52 -19.06
N GLY A 60 5.98 0.75 -18.79
CA GLY A 60 4.89 0.60 -19.76
C GLY A 60 4.97 1.58 -20.93
N ASP A 61 5.44 2.81 -20.69
CA ASP A 61 5.57 3.88 -21.69
C ASP A 61 6.80 3.71 -22.61
N LYS A 62 7.71 2.77 -22.31
CA LYS A 62 8.86 2.48 -23.18
C LYS A 62 8.41 1.91 -24.52
N THR A 63 9.24 2.06 -25.54
CA THR A 63 9.04 1.45 -26.86
C THR A 63 10.26 0.58 -27.23
N PRO A 64 10.12 -0.76 -27.30
CA PRO A 64 8.90 -1.54 -27.04
C PRO A 64 8.46 -1.49 -25.56
N PRO A 65 7.15 -1.67 -25.26
CA PRO A 65 6.65 -1.68 -23.88
C PRO A 65 7.34 -2.72 -23.01
N GLN A 66 7.68 -2.33 -21.79
CA GLN A 66 8.27 -3.18 -20.77
C GLN A 66 7.31 -3.29 -19.59
N HIS A 67 7.44 -4.33 -18.76
CA HIS A 67 6.73 -4.39 -17.47
C HIS A 67 7.73 -4.27 -16.33
N TYR A 68 7.29 -3.75 -15.20
CA TYR A 68 8.09 -3.68 -13.98
C TYR A 68 7.88 -4.94 -13.15
N ASP A 69 8.96 -5.67 -12.84
CA ASP A 69 8.91 -6.93 -12.08
C ASP A 69 9.08 -6.74 -10.56
N GLY A 70 9.12 -5.48 -10.09
CA GLY A 70 9.45 -5.14 -8.71
C GLY A 70 10.92 -4.79 -8.48
N THR A 71 11.78 -4.97 -9.49
CA THR A 71 13.21 -4.59 -9.42
C THR A 71 13.64 -3.77 -10.64
N SER A 72 13.18 -4.13 -11.85
CA SER A 72 13.60 -3.48 -13.08
C SER A 72 12.54 -3.55 -14.18
N CYS A 73 12.68 -2.71 -15.19
CA CYS A 73 11.90 -2.87 -16.42
C CYS A 73 12.45 -4.05 -17.22
N VAL A 74 11.59 -5.04 -17.45
CA VAL A 74 11.90 -6.22 -18.23
C VAL A 74 11.08 -6.24 -19.51
N THR A 75 11.67 -6.78 -20.56
CA THR A 75 11.00 -6.87 -21.86
C THR A 75 9.82 -7.81 -21.76
N ILE A 76 8.64 -7.34 -22.14
CA ILE A 76 7.45 -8.18 -22.22
C ILE A 76 7.66 -9.19 -23.35
N THR A 77 7.56 -10.48 -23.02
CA THR A 77 7.56 -11.56 -24.01
C THR A 77 6.25 -12.33 -23.96
N GLU A 78 5.93 -13.05 -25.03
CA GLU A 78 4.69 -13.85 -25.15
C GLU A 78 4.62 -15.02 -24.16
N ARG A 79 5.75 -15.35 -23.51
CA ARG A 79 5.89 -16.36 -22.45
C ARG A 79 5.97 -15.76 -21.05
N ASP A 80 5.71 -14.46 -20.93
CA ASP A 80 5.65 -13.82 -19.65
C ASP A 80 4.44 -14.37 -18.86
N PRO A 81 4.64 -14.92 -17.64
CA PRO A 81 3.57 -15.53 -16.86
C PRO A 81 2.39 -14.58 -16.61
N ASN A 82 2.63 -13.27 -16.53
CA ASN A 82 1.58 -12.27 -16.32
C ASN A 82 0.81 -11.97 -17.61
N ILE A 83 1.46 -12.04 -18.77
CA ILE A 83 0.78 -11.97 -20.06
C ILE A 83 -0.01 -13.25 -20.33
N GLU A 84 0.53 -14.42 -19.98
CA GLU A 84 -0.16 -15.70 -20.14
C GLU A 84 -1.39 -15.84 -19.23
N SER A 85 -1.37 -15.23 -18.04
CA SER A 85 -2.48 -15.26 -17.07
C SER A 85 -3.44 -14.07 -17.17
N HIS A 86 -2.98 -12.89 -17.59
CA HIS A 86 -3.74 -11.64 -17.54
C HIS A 86 -3.65 -10.76 -18.80
N GLY A 87 -2.89 -11.17 -19.82
CA GLY A 87 -2.73 -10.41 -21.07
C GLY A 87 -4.04 -10.30 -21.85
N LYS A 88 -4.47 -9.08 -22.16
CA LYS A 88 -5.54 -8.78 -23.14
C LYS A 88 -4.93 -8.16 -24.39
N LYS A 89 -5.37 -8.62 -25.57
CA LYS A 89 -4.91 -8.08 -26.86
C LYS A 89 -5.44 -6.66 -27.12
N ALA A 90 -4.59 -5.80 -27.66
CA ALA A 90 -4.94 -4.49 -28.25
C ALA A 90 -5.76 -4.61 -29.55
N LEU A 91 -6.72 -3.69 -29.69
CA LEU A 91 -7.85 -3.66 -30.64
C LEU A 91 -7.54 -3.30 -32.11
N SER A 92 -6.32 -3.46 -32.62
CA SER A 92 -6.03 -3.09 -34.02
C SER A 92 -5.68 -4.29 -34.91
N GLY A 93 -6.62 -4.62 -35.81
CA GLY A 93 -6.33 -4.95 -37.21
C GLY A 93 -6.27 -6.42 -37.64
N SER A 94 -6.08 -7.36 -36.72
CA SER A 94 -6.03 -8.81 -37.05
C SER A 94 -6.30 -9.71 -35.85
N SER A 95 -6.96 -9.16 -34.83
CA SER A 95 -7.56 -9.91 -33.72
C SER A 95 -8.70 -10.76 -34.24
N CYS A 96 -8.87 -11.95 -33.66
CA CYS A 96 -9.95 -12.88 -33.99
C CYS A 96 -11.24 -12.15 -34.34
N THR A 97 -11.72 -12.34 -35.57
CA THR A 97 -12.85 -11.59 -36.14
C THR A 97 -14.18 -11.98 -35.53
N ASP A 98 -14.24 -13.14 -34.89
CA ASP A 98 -15.46 -13.68 -34.30
C ASP A 98 -15.58 -13.23 -32.84
N SER A 99 -16.79 -12.80 -32.47
CA SER A 99 -17.08 -12.22 -31.15
C SER A 99 -16.90 -13.18 -29.97
N ASP A 100 -16.84 -14.49 -30.25
CA ASP A 100 -16.67 -15.58 -29.29
C ASP A 100 -15.20 -16.06 -29.18
N LYS A 101 -14.25 -15.34 -29.79
CA LYS A 101 -12.83 -15.73 -29.84
C LYS A 101 -11.91 -14.66 -29.25
N ALA A 102 -10.85 -15.08 -28.59
CA ALA A 102 -9.69 -14.22 -28.34
C ALA A 102 -8.39 -14.91 -28.73
N GLN A 103 -7.34 -14.10 -28.92
CA GLN A 103 -6.02 -14.62 -29.24
C GLN A 103 -5.37 -15.20 -27.99
N GLN A 104 -4.93 -16.45 -28.09
CA GLN A 104 -4.18 -17.16 -27.08
C GLN A 104 -2.85 -17.61 -27.69
N TYR A 105 -1.77 -17.42 -26.96
CA TYR A 105 -0.48 -18.02 -27.31
C TYR A 105 -0.42 -19.45 -26.81
N ARG A 106 -0.19 -20.41 -27.73
CA ARG A 106 -0.06 -21.83 -27.36
C ARG A 106 0.88 -22.53 -28.32
N SER A 107 1.78 -23.35 -27.76
CA SER A 107 2.68 -24.22 -28.53
C SER A 107 3.49 -23.48 -29.61
N GLY A 108 3.91 -22.24 -29.32
CA GLY A 108 4.77 -21.45 -30.21
C GLY A 108 4.03 -20.67 -31.30
N ASN A 109 2.70 -20.50 -31.24
CA ASN A 109 1.98 -19.61 -32.14
C ASN A 109 0.79 -18.91 -31.47
N TRP A 110 0.47 -17.70 -31.93
CA TRP A 110 -0.77 -17.00 -31.56
C TRP A 110 -1.94 -17.55 -32.37
N GLY A 111 -2.84 -18.24 -31.69
CA GLY A 111 -4.05 -18.78 -32.28
C GLY A 111 -5.29 -18.05 -31.77
N CYS A 112 -6.36 -18.05 -32.55
CA CYS A 112 -7.68 -17.68 -32.07
C CYS A 112 -8.32 -18.87 -31.36
N LYS A 113 -8.69 -18.68 -30.09
CA LYS A 113 -9.41 -19.68 -29.31
C LYS A 113 -10.84 -19.23 -29.06
N THR A 114 -11.79 -20.08 -29.43
CA THR A 114 -13.20 -19.94 -29.07
C THR A 114 -13.40 -20.25 -27.60
N TYR A 115 -14.15 -19.40 -26.91
CA TYR A 115 -14.66 -19.68 -25.58
C TYR A 115 -16.07 -20.25 -25.73
N ASN A 116 -16.28 -21.48 -25.26
CA ASN A 116 -17.62 -22.04 -25.07
C ASN A 116 -18.25 -21.47 -23.80
#